data_AF-A0AAX6DLH3-F1
#
_entry.id   AF-A0AAX6DLH3-F1
#
_cell.length_a   1.000
_cell.length_b   1.000
_cell.length_c   1.000
_cell.angle_alpha   90.00
_cell.angle_beta   90.00
_cell.angle_gamma   90.00
#
_symmetry.space_group_name_H-M   'P 1'
#
loop_
_entity.id
_entity.type
_entity.pdbx_description
1 polymer ?
#
loop_
_entity_poly.entity_id
_entity_poly.type
_entity_poly.pdbx_seq_one_letter_code
_entity_poly.pdbx_strand_id
1 'polypeptide(L)'
;MPEDCVLNYNNETKLIDFRHYSIRLQPVGVSRRIIKFVRDHKVPNMEKYQDVSDFVTGPGCGSESEGDEEAATVNLTSDLGRLNRASTKRAVKLQEIGPRMTLRLVKIEKRVML
;
A
#
# COMPACT_ATOMS: atom_id res chain seq x y z
N MET A 1 0.29 6.34 -9.91
CA MET A 1 0.45 6.00 -8.48
C MET A 1 1.09 7.21 -7.84
N PRO A 2 0.49 7.81 -6.81
CA PRO A 2 1.11 8.94 -6.13
C PRO A 2 2.40 8.50 -5.44
N GLU A 3 3.41 9.34 -5.53
CA GLU A 3 4.71 9.16 -4.89
C GLU A 3 4.96 10.33 -3.95
N ASP A 4 5.44 10.02 -2.75
CA ASP A 4 5.65 11.00 -1.69
C ASP A 4 7.08 10.89 -1.15
N CYS A 5 7.69 12.05 -0.92
CA CYS A 5 8.99 12.18 -0.26
C CYS A 5 8.79 12.64 1.18
N VAL A 6 9.33 11.89 2.13
CA VAL A 6 9.29 12.21 3.56
C VAL A 6 10.67 12.68 4.00
N LEU A 7 10.71 13.88 4.60
CA LEU A 7 11.88 14.47 5.22
C LEU A 7 11.66 14.53 6.72
N ASN A 8 12.44 13.77 7.48
CA ASN A 8 12.41 13.79 8.94
C ASN A 8 13.63 14.51 9.47
N TYR A 9 13.43 15.62 10.18
CA TYR A 9 14.52 16.39 10.78
C TYR A 9 14.61 16.15 12.28
N ASN A 10 15.77 15.71 12.75
CA ASN A 10 16.04 15.58 14.17
C ASN A 10 16.75 16.84 14.69
N ASN A 11 16.13 17.53 15.66
CA ASN A 11 16.65 18.78 16.20
C ASN A 11 17.91 18.60 17.07
N GLU A 12 18.10 17.43 17.68
CA GLU A 12 19.26 17.13 18.53
C GLU A 12 20.49 16.82 17.68
N THR A 13 20.35 15.92 16.70
CA THR A 13 21.48 15.47 15.87
C THR A 13 21.74 16.37 14.65
N LYS A 14 20.80 17.27 14.32
CA LYS A 14 20.83 18.14 13.12
C LYS A 14 20.91 17.35 11.80
N LEU A 15 20.46 16.10 11.81
CA LEU A 15 20.41 15.24 10.63
C LEU A 15 18.99 15.24 10.02
N ILE A 16 18.95 15.11 8.70
CA ILE A 16 17.72 14.98 7.92
C ILE A 16 17.69 13.58 7.33
N ASP A 17 16.73 12.75 7.71
CA ASP A 17 16.46 11.49 7.05
C ASP A 17 15.51 11.72 5.87
N PHE A 18 15.95 11.33 4.69
CA PHE A 18 15.16 11.39 3.46
C PHE A 18 14.74 9.98 3.05
N ARG A 19 13.44 9.82 2.81
CA ARG A 19 12.82 8.58 2.36
C ARG A 19 11.81 8.83 1.25
N HIS A 20 11.79 7.95 0.25
CA HIS A 20 10.91 8.04 -0.91
C HIS A 20 9.98 6.83 -0.96
N TYR A 21 8.68 7.09 -0.92
CA TYR A 21 7.64 6.08 -0.85
C TYR A 21 6.69 6.20 -2.05
N SER A 22 6.29 5.05 -2.60
CA SER A 22 5.07 4.94 -3.40
C SER A 22 3.89 4.62 -2.49
N ILE A 23 2.77 5.29 -2.72
CA ILE A 23 1.52 4.99 -2.02
C ILE A 23 0.74 3.93 -2.79
N ARG A 24 0.35 2.87 -2.11
CA ARG A 24 -0.49 1.79 -2.64
C ARG A 24 -1.75 1.63 -1.81
N LEU A 25 -2.86 1.38 -2.48
CA LEU A 25 -4.13 1.02 -1.86
C LEU A 25 -4.26 -0.51 -1.81
N GLN A 26 -4.68 -1.03 -0.67
CA GLN A 26 -5.00 -2.43 -0.47
C GLN A 26 -6.50 -2.59 -0.13
N PRO A 27 -7.23 -3.49 -0.79
CA PRO A 27 -8.57 -3.89 -0.37
C PRO A 27 -8.58 -4.43 1.06
N VAL A 28 -9.57 -4.03 1.86
CA VAL A 28 -9.79 -4.54 3.22
C VAL A 28 -11.05 -5.42 3.23
N GLY A 29 -11.08 -6.45 4.07
CA GLY A 29 -12.23 -7.34 4.23
C GLY A 29 -12.50 -8.27 3.05
N VAL A 30 -11.52 -8.49 2.17
CA VAL A 30 -11.63 -9.44 1.05
C VAL A 30 -10.43 -10.38 1.04
N SER A 31 -10.67 -11.66 0.81
CA SER A 31 -9.61 -12.67 0.82
C SER A 31 -8.61 -12.46 -0.32
N ARG A 32 -7.34 -12.81 -0.10
CA ARG A 32 -6.28 -12.73 -1.12
C ARG A 32 -6.63 -13.48 -2.41
N ARG A 33 -7.43 -14.54 -2.32
CA ARG A 33 -7.91 -15.34 -3.47
C ARG A 33 -8.84 -14.52 -4.36
N ILE A 34 -9.81 -13.81 -3.76
CA ILE A 34 -10.73 -12.93 -4.48
C ILE A 34 -9.97 -11.77 -5.12
N ILE A 35 -9.00 -11.18 -4.40
CA ILE A 35 -8.14 -10.12 -4.94
C ILE A 35 -7.38 -10.60 -6.19
N LYS A 36 -6.78 -11.80 -6.14
CA LYS A 36 -6.07 -12.41 -7.28
C LYS A 36 -7.00 -12.75 -8.42
N PHE A 37 -8.18 -13.31 -8.15
CA PHE A 37 -9.17 -13.65 -9.16
C PHE A 37 -9.60 -12.43 -9.98
N VAL A 38 -9.95 -11.32 -9.31
CA VAL A 38 -10.37 -10.07 -9.97
C VAL A 38 -9.21 -9.43 -10.77
N ARG A 39 -7.97 -9.61 -10.31
CA ARG A 39 -6.78 -9.07 -10.98
C ARG A 39 -6.40 -9.87 -12.22
N ASP A 40 -6.31 -11.19 -12.09
CA ASP A 40 -5.68 -12.06 -13.08
C ASP A 40 -6.67 -12.64 -14.09
N HIS A 41 -7.99 -12.56 -13.83
CA HIS A 41 -9.06 -13.16 -14.67
C HIS A 41 -8.83 -14.64 -14.98
N LYS A 42 -8.05 -15.33 -14.16
CA LYS A 42 -7.79 -16.77 -14.30
C LYS A 42 -8.87 -17.53 -13.55
N VAL A 43 -9.50 -18.47 -14.26
CA VAL A 43 -10.48 -19.38 -13.66
C VAL A 43 -9.73 -20.29 -12.68
N PRO A 44 -10.09 -20.30 -11.38
CA PRO A 44 -9.50 -21.18 -10.40
C PRO A 44 -9.89 -22.63 -10.69
N ASN A 45 -9.08 -23.60 -10.24
CA ASN A 45 -9.48 -25.00 -10.33
C ASN A 45 -10.66 -25.24 -9.38
N MET A 46 -11.83 -25.53 -9.96
CA MET A 46 -13.09 -25.73 -9.23
C MET A 46 -13.30 -27.17 -8.77
N GLU A 47 -12.44 -28.12 -9.17
CA GLU A 47 -12.57 -29.54 -8.83
C GLU A 47 -12.64 -29.82 -7.31
N LYS A 48 -12.07 -28.91 -6.50
CA LYS A 48 -12.03 -29.02 -5.03
C LYS A 48 -13.22 -28.36 -4.32
N TYR A 49 -14.11 -27.69 -5.04
CA TYR A 49 -15.21 -26.91 -4.48
C TYR A 49 -16.54 -27.46 -5.01
N GLN A 50 -17.54 -27.62 -4.12
CA GLN A 50 -18.86 -28.09 -4.55
C GLN A 50 -19.68 -26.96 -5.18
N ASP A 51 -19.47 -25.73 -4.71
CA ASP A 51 -20.17 -24.55 -5.24
C ASP A 51 -19.28 -23.29 -5.27
N VAL A 52 -19.73 -22.27 -6.02
CA VAL A 52 -19.15 -20.93 -6.07
C VAL A 52 -19.15 -20.26 -4.68
N SER A 53 -20.17 -20.53 -3.87
CA SER A 53 -20.24 -20.05 -2.49
C SER A 53 -19.11 -20.59 -1.61
N ASP A 54 -18.70 -21.86 -1.82
CA ASP A 54 -17.54 -22.45 -1.12
C ASP A 54 -16.22 -21.81 -1.52
N PHE A 55 -16.11 -21.31 -2.75
CA PHE A 55 -14.91 -20.60 -3.19
C PHE A 55 -14.76 -19.23 -2.51
N VAL A 56 -15.88 -18.54 -2.28
CA VAL A 56 -15.90 -17.19 -1.67
C VAL A 56 -15.85 -17.26 -0.13
N THR A 57 -16.61 -18.17 0.47
CA THR A 57 -16.87 -18.24 1.92
C THR A 57 -16.22 -19.44 2.59
N GLY A 58 -15.58 -20.34 1.84
CA GLY A 58 -15.13 -21.63 2.36
C GLY A 58 -14.05 -21.56 3.45
N PRO A 59 -13.94 -22.59 4.30
CA PRO A 59 -13.11 -22.63 5.51
C PRO A 59 -11.59 -22.57 5.28
N GLY A 60 -11.13 -22.54 4.02
CA GLY A 60 -9.73 -22.25 3.65
C GLY A 60 -9.41 -20.76 3.53
N CYS A 61 -10.37 -19.87 3.80
CA CYS A 61 -10.16 -18.43 3.96
C CYS A 61 -9.54 -18.07 5.32
N GLY A 62 -9.43 -19.02 6.26
CA GLY A 62 -9.00 -18.78 7.65
C GLY A 62 -7.49 -18.88 7.93
N SER A 63 -6.62 -19.12 6.94
CA SER A 63 -5.17 -18.97 7.13
C SER A 63 -4.72 -17.55 6.81
N GLU A 64 -5.36 -16.57 7.44
CA GLU A 64 -4.91 -15.19 7.46
C GLU A 64 -3.96 -15.03 8.66
N SER A 65 -2.79 -15.67 8.57
CA SER A 65 -1.71 -15.45 9.54
C SER A 65 -1.32 -13.97 9.50
N GLU A 66 -1.74 -13.29 10.57
CA GLU A 66 -1.20 -12.12 11.26
C GLU A 66 -0.82 -10.87 10.43
N GLY A 67 -1.38 -9.75 10.88
CA GLY A 67 -0.73 -8.43 10.79
C GLY A 67 -1.22 -7.54 9.67
N ASP A 68 -2.37 -6.87 9.85
CA ASP A 68 -2.63 -5.60 9.17
C ASP A 68 -3.73 -4.75 9.85
N GLU A 69 -3.98 -4.95 11.14
CA GLU A 69 -4.91 -4.08 11.90
C GLU A 69 -4.33 -2.66 12.12
N GLU A 70 -3.03 -2.47 11.89
CA GLU A 70 -2.34 -1.18 12.03
C GLU A 70 -2.22 -0.38 10.73
N ALA A 71 -2.73 -0.88 9.60
CA ALA A 71 -2.70 -0.09 8.37
C ALA A 71 -3.74 1.04 8.44
N ALA A 72 -3.28 2.28 8.22
CA ALA A 72 -4.17 3.43 8.16
C ALA A 72 -5.24 3.21 7.08
N THR A 73 -6.51 3.25 7.49
CA THR A 73 -7.64 3.04 6.58
C THR A 73 -8.26 4.36 6.14
N VAL A 74 -8.59 4.46 4.86
CA VAL A 74 -9.18 5.66 4.23
C VAL A 74 -10.41 5.28 3.43
N ASN A 75 -11.40 6.18 3.39
CA ASN A 75 -12.56 6.07 2.51
C ASN A 75 -12.25 6.73 1.17
N LEU A 76 -12.42 6.00 0.07
CA LEU A 76 -12.16 6.54 -1.25
C LEU A 76 -13.24 7.51 -1.70
N THR A 77 -12.85 8.67 -2.19
CA THR A 77 -13.75 9.69 -2.75
C THR A 77 -14.10 9.46 -4.22
N SER A 78 -13.30 8.67 -4.94
CA SER A 78 -13.47 8.36 -6.36
C SER A 78 -12.96 6.95 -6.70
N ASP A 79 -13.33 6.44 -7.88
CA ASP A 79 -12.85 5.15 -8.38
C ASP A 79 -11.37 5.24 -8.80
N LEU A 80 -10.53 4.35 -8.26
CA LEU A 80 -9.08 4.28 -8.50
C LEU A 80 -8.65 2.93 -9.08
N GLY A 81 -9.01 2.68 -10.33
CA GLY A 81 -8.78 1.41 -11.01
C GLY A 81 -9.82 0.34 -10.63
N ARG A 82 -9.63 -0.90 -11.10
CA ARG A 82 -10.69 -1.94 -11.05
C ARG A 82 -11.11 -2.38 -9.65
N LEU A 83 -10.16 -2.44 -8.72
CA LEU A 83 -10.39 -3.00 -7.39
C LEU A 83 -10.77 -1.96 -6.35
N ASN A 84 -10.64 -0.66 -6.65
CA ASN A 84 -10.77 0.44 -5.70
C ASN A 84 -11.95 1.33 -6.10
N ARG A 85 -13.15 0.96 -5.67
CA ARG A 85 -14.36 1.75 -5.95
C ARG A 85 -14.54 2.92 -4.97
N ALA A 86 -15.19 3.97 -5.41
CA ALA A 86 -15.64 5.09 -4.58
C ALA A 86 -16.48 4.57 -3.40
N SER A 87 -16.43 5.29 -2.28
CA SER A 87 -17.17 4.97 -1.05
C SER A 87 -16.80 3.62 -0.42
N THR A 88 -15.71 2.99 -0.84
CA THR A 88 -15.18 1.79 -0.18
C THR A 88 -13.98 2.14 0.71
N LYS A 89 -13.91 1.49 1.87
CA LYS A 89 -12.77 1.56 2.78
C LYS A 89 -11.58 0.84 2.16
N ARG A 90 -10.38 1.41 2.27
CA ARG A 90 -9.11 0.82 1.83
C ARG A 90 -8.02 1.04 2.85
N ALA A 91 -7.09 0.12 2.93
CA ALA A 91 -5.85 0.30 3.69
C ALA A 91 -4.82 1.01 2.80
N VAL A 92 -4.10 1.97 3.36
CA VAL A 92 -2.98 2.65 2.72
C VAL A 92 -1.70 1.93 3.10
N LYS A 93 -0.90 1.56 2.09
CA LYS A 93 0.43 0.99 2.28
C LYS A 93 1.48 1.85 1.61
N LEU A 94 2.56 2.08 2.34
CA LEU A 94 3.75 2.77 1.84
C LEU A 94 4.76 1.71 1.41
N GLN A 95 5.25 1.81 0.18
CA GLN A 95 6.37 1.00 -0.30
C GLN A 95 7.55 1.90 -0.58
N GLU A 96 8.69 1.66 0.08
CA GLU A 96 9.94 2.35 -0.24
C GLU A 96 10.37 2.04 -1.67
N ILE A 97 10.66 3.09 -2.44
CA ILE A 97 11.11 2.97 -3.84
C ILE A 97 12.47 3.60 -4.10
N GLY A 98 12.90 4.53 -3.23
CA GLY A 98 14.19 5.21 -3.34
C GLY A 98 15.19 4.80 -2.26
N PRO A 99 16.47 5.20 -2.43
CA PRO A 99 17.50 4.99 -1.42
C PRO A 99 17.19 5.74 -0.12
N ARG A 100 17.55 5.14 1.01
CA ARG A 100 17.51 5.82 2.31
C ARG A 100 18.74 6.70 2.43
N MET A 101 18.53 7.99 2.65
CA MET A 101 19.62 8.94 2.83
C MET A 101 19.51 9.62 4.19
N THR A 102 20.65 9.83 4.84
CA THR A 102 20.78 10.70 6.00
C THR A 102 21.70 11.85 5.61
N LEU A 103 21.13 13.05 5.57
CA LEU A 103 21.76 14.26 5.09
C LEU A 103 22.12 15.16 6.26
N ARG A 104 23.21 15.93 6.11
CA ARG A 104 23.63 16.95 7.06
C ARG A 104 23.84 18.26 6.31
N LEU A 105 23.38 19.37 6.88
CA LEU A 105 23.68 20.69 6.35
C LEU A 105 25.17 20.98 6.53
N VAL A 106 25.91 21.13 5.42
CA VAL A 106 27.34 21.45 5.44
C VAL A 106 27.60 22.92 5.15
N LYS A 107 26.89 23.49 4.16
CA LYS A 107 27.07 24.87 3.71
C LYS A 107 25.77 25.39 3.11
N ILE A 108 25.50 26.67 3.30
CA ILE A 108 24.46 27.40 2.57
C ILE A 108 25.18 28.37 1.63
N GLU A 109 24.90 28.25 0.33
CA GLU A 109 25.44 29.15 -0.67
C GLU A 109 24.33 30.05 -1.21
N LYS A 110 24.65 31.34 -1.37
CA LYS A 110 23.78 32.24 -2.12
C LYS A 110 23.96 31.91 -3.59
N ARG A 111 22.87 31.54 -4.27
CA ARG A 111 22.90 31.34 -5.73
C ARG A 111 23.00 32.71 -6.41
N VAL A 112 24.22 33.13 -6.73
CA VAL A 112 24.49 34.15 -7.74
C VAL A 112 25.02 33.42 -8.95
N MET A 113 24.13 33.07 -9.87
CA MET A 113 24.53 32.76 -11.24
C MET A 113 24.67 34.11 -11.95
N LEU A 114 25.91 34.47 -12.27
CA LEU A 114 26.21 35.51 -13.27
C LEU A 114 26.00 34.93 -14.67
#